data_AF-A0A7X1I057-F1
#
_entry.id   AF-A0A7X1I057-F1
#
_cell.length_a   1.000
_cell.length_b   1.000
_cell.length_c   1.000
_cell.angle_alpha   90.00
_cell.angle_beta   90.00
_cell.angle_gamma   90.00
#
_symmetry.space_group_name_H-M   'P 1'
#
loop_
_entity.id
_entity.type
_entity.pdbx_description
1 polymer ?
#
loop_
_entity_poly.entity_id
_entity_poly.type
_entity_poly.pdbx_seq_one_letter_code
_entity_poly.pdbx_strand_id
1 'polypeptide(L)'
;MIDFSFEPRADDPSWSPGWQPERPELNSSDFCLRYFMADLRLIIHGTDLSVHLLGEPVVDLALMLDYATRTLEKQNEIAVEASLTQHVYSFTREADNVTLTTTWPSGAVAQLTWPELQRLTETAKAEAVRLIVTAHPELRGNTWLRQTVGEPPT
;
A
#
# COMPACT_ATOMS: atom_id res chain seq x y z
N MET A 1 -6.85 4.43 17.24
CA MET A 1 -7.31 5.02 15.97
C MET A 1 -6.20 4.83 14.96
N ILE A 2 -6.54 4.43 13.73
CA ILE A 2 -5.58 4.29 12.62
C ILE A 2 -5.71 5.54 11.75
N ASP A 3 -4.59 6.22 11.54
CA ASP A 3 -4.43 7.34 10.61
C ASP A 3 -3.53 6.86 9.46
N PHE A 4 -4.12 6.78 8.27
CA PHE A 4 -3.50 6.21 7.07
C PHE A 4 -3.76 7.13 5.89
N SER A 5 -2.71 7.44 5.13
CA SER A 5 -2.83 8.08 3.84
C SER A 5 -1.58 7.88 2.99
N PHE A 6 -1.76 7.96 1.68
CA PHE A 6 -0.66 8.12 0.74
C PHE A 6 -0.49 9.60 0.37
N GLU A 7 0.76 10.06 0.37
CA GLU A 7 1.13 11.40 -0.07
C GLU A 7 1.88 11.30 -1.42
N PRO A 8 1.22 11.54 -2.56
CA PRO A 8 1.85 11.49 -3.89
C PRO A 8 3.11 12.34 -3.95
N ARG A 9 4.24 11.75 -4.36
CA ARG A 9 5.50 12.48 -4.40
C ARG A 9 5.55 13.42 -5.59
N ALA A 10 5.92 14.67 -5.34
CA ALA A 10 6.04 15.69 -6.39
C ALA A 10 7.18 15.42 -7.39
N ASP A 11 8.16 14.59 -7.01
CA ASP A 11 9.29 14.20 -7.86
C ASP A 11 8.99 12.99 -8.76
N ASP A 12 7.86 12.28 -8.56
CA ASP A 12 7.41 11.23 -9.45
C ASP A 12 6.51 11.82 -10.56
N PRO A 13 6.99 11.84 -11.83
CA PRO A 13 6.25 12.42 -12.93
C PRO A 13 4.94 11.69 -13.21
N SER A 14 4.79 10.43 -12.79
CA SER A 14 3.58 9.65 -13.00
C SER A 14 2.35 10.20 -12.26
N TRP A 15 2.51 11.16 -11.35
CA TRP A 15 1.38 11.89 -10.77
C TRP A 15 0.92 13.10 -11.59
N SER A 16 1.69 13.49 -12.61
CA SER A 16 1.41 14.70 -13.39
C SER A 16 0.38 14.44 -14.48
N PRO A 17 -0.62 15.32 -14.72
CA PRO A 17 -1.65 15.13 -15.75
C PRO A 17 -1.13 15.02 -17.19
N GLY A 18 0.09 15.47 -17.47
CA GLY A 18 0.74 15.39 -18.78
C GLY A 18 1.68 14.19 -18.95
N TRP A 19 1.75 13.32 -17.95
CA TRP A 19 2.60 12.14 -18.00
C TRP A 19 2.13 11.17 -19.08
N GLN A 20 3.10 10.63 -19.81
CA GLN A 20 2.87 9.57 -20.77
C GLN A 20 3.75 8.38 -20.41
N PRO A 21 3.18 7.23 -20.05
CA PRO A 21 3.98 6.04 -19.83
C PRO A 21 4.64 5.55 -21.12
N GLU A 22 5.74 4.82 -21.00
CA GLU A 22 6.43 4.18 -22.15
C GLU A 22 5.49 3.29 -22.98
N ARG A 23 4.44 2.75 -22.35
CA ARG A 23 3.38 1.96 -22.99
C ARG A 23 2.02 2.40 -22.43
N PRO A 24 0.98 2.52 -23.27
CA PRO A 24 -0.33 3.00 -22.84
C PRO A 24 -1.05 2.02 -21.89
N GLU A 25 -0.77 0.72 -22.01
CA GLU A 25 -1.35 -0.31 -21.15
C GLU A 25 -0.37 -0.67 -20.03
N LEU A 26 -0.57 -0.07 -18.86
CA LEU A 26 0.18 -0.39 -17.65
C LEU A 26 -0.16 -1.80 -17.15
N ASN A 27 0.86 -2.57 -16.77
CA ASN A 27 0.73 -3.90 -16.17
C ASN A 27 1.16 -3.91 -14.70
N SER A 28 1.18 -5.10 -14.08
CA SER A 28 1.58 -5.27 -12.68
C SER A 28 2.92 -4.64 -12.33
N SER A 29 3.93 -4.84 -13.16
CA SER A 29 5.28 -4.33 -12.90
C SER A 29 5.32 -2.82 -12.96
N ASP A 30 4.52 -2.20 -13.83
CA ASP A 30 4.45 -0.74 -13.92
C ASP A 30 3.87 -0.15 -12.62
N PHE A 31 2.79 -0.72 -12.11
CA PHE A 31 2.13 -0.27 -10.87
C PHE A 31 2.90 -0.64 -9.59
N CYS A 32 3.56 -1.80 -9.55
CA CYS A 32 4.24 -2.28 -8.35
C CYS A 32 5.70 -1.85 -8.26
N LEU A 33 6.33 -1.40 -9.35
CA LEU A 33 7.79 -1.16 -9.37
C LEU A 33 8.23 0.17 -10.01
N ARG A 34 7.37 0.89 -10.73
CA ARG A 34 7.85 2.04 -11.54
C ARG A 34 7.10 3.34 -11.31
N TYR A 35 5.79 3.28 -11.11
CA TYR A 35 4.94 4.47 -11.11
C TYR A 35 4.16 4.58 -9.80
N PHE A 36 3.65 5.80 -9.57
CA PHE A 36 2.77 6.15 -8.48
C PHE A 36 3.43 5.99 -7.10
N MET A 37 4.65 6.49 -6.98
CA MET A 37 5.41 6.56 -5.74
C MET A 37 4.79 7.58 -4.79
N ALA A 38 4.47 7.15 -3.57
CA ALA A 38 3.96 8.03 -2.52
C ALA A 38 4.79 7.86 -1.26
N ASP A 39 4.84 8.90 -0.45
CA ASP A 39 5.23 8.75 0.94
C ASP A 39 4.04 8.17 1.73
N LEU A 40 4.33 7.27 2.67
CA LEU A 40 3.33 6.58 3.47
C LEU A 40 3.17 7.28 4.81
N ARG A 41 1.95 7.69 5.14
CA ARG A 41 1.55 8.00 6.52
C ARG A 41 0.83 6.79 7.10
N LEU A 42 1.37 6.23 8.18
CA LEU A 42 0.78 5.09 8.88
C LEU A 42 0.97 5.24 10.39
N ILE A 43 -0.04 5.74 11.08
CA ILE A 43 -0.05 5.85 12.55
C ILE A 43 -1.13 4.93 13.11
N ILE A 44 -0.72 3.94 13.89
CA ILE A 44 -1.60 2.93 14.47
C ILE A 44 -1.63 3.13 15.98
N HIS A 45 -2.77 3.59 16.51
CA HIS A 45 -2.97 3.79 17.95
C HIS A 45 -1.86 4.61 18.64
N GLY A 46 -1.27 5.55 17.92
CA GLY A 46 -0.20 6.43 18.40
C GLY A 46 1.22 5.96 18.07
N THR A 47 1.40 4.74 17.58
CA THR A 47 2.68 4.28 17.02
C THR A 47 2.80 4.75 15.58
N ASP A 48 3.85 5.52 15.28
CA ASP A 48 4.15 6.00 13.94
C ASP A 48 5.06 5.01 13.19
N LEU A 49 4.54 4.50 12.07
CA LEU A 49 5.20 3.60 11.13
C LEU A 49 5.33 4.25 9.74
N SER A 50 5.22 5.58 9.65
CA SER A 50 5.26 6.31 8.39
C SER A 50 6.63 6.18 7.70
N VAL A 51 6.63 6.13 6.36
CA VAL A 51 7.82 5.95 5.52
C VAL A 51 7.86 7.06 4.45
N HIS A 52 8.88 7.92 4.52
CA HIS A 52 9.00 9.10 3.63
C HIS A 52 10.28 9.13 2.78
N LEU A 53 11.27 8.27 3.07
CA LEU A 53 12.63 8.47 2.52
C LEU A 53 12.76 8.08 1.04
N LEU A 54 12.20 6.93 0.64
CA LEU A 54 12.34 6.41 -0.72
C LEU A 54 11.04 6.48 -1.53
N GLY A 55 9.90 6.71 -0.87
CA GLY A 55 8.58 6.49 -1.43
C GLY A 55 8.34 5.00 -1.74
N GLU A 56 7.07 4.61 -1.79
CA GLU A 56 6.66 3.27 -2.22
C GLU A 56 5.56 3.40 -3.26
N PRO A 57 5.52 2.53 -4.30
CA PRO A 57 4.39 2.49 -5.21
C PRO A 57 3.11 2.19 -4.42
N VAL A 58 2.09 3.03 -4.53
CA VAL A 58 0.85 2.90 -3.75
C VAL A 58 0.18 1.53 -3.92
N VAL A 59 0.30 0.94 -5.12
CA VAL A 59 -0.25 -0.38 -5.42
C VAL A 59 0.56 -1.50 -4.78
N ASP A 60 1.88 -1.36 -4.71
CA ASP A 60 2.74 -2.37 -4.08
C ASP A 60 2.41 -2.52 -2.60
N LEU A 61 2.33 -1.41 -1.85
CA LEU A 61 1.95 -1.44 -0.44
C LEU A 61 0.54 -2.02 -0.22
N ALA A 62 -0.43 -1.62 -1.06
CA ALA A 62 -1.80 -2.12 -0.95
C ALA A 62 -1.88 -3.64 -1.16
N LEU A 63 -1.14 -4.17 -2.15
CA LEU A 63 -1.09 -5.61 -2.42
C LEU A 63 -0.26 -6.37 -1.38
N MET A 64 0.78 -5.76 -0.81
CA MET A 64 1.54 -6.31 0.31
C MET A 64 0.64 -6.52 1.53
N LEU A 65 -0.15 -5.52 1.92
CA LEU A 65 -1.10 -5.62 3.03
C LEU A 65 -2.17 -6.70 2.77
N ASP A 66 -2.67 -6.77 1.54
CA ASP A 66 -3.65 -7.77 1.13
C ASP A 66 -3.07 -9.20 1.18
N TYR A 67 -1.83 -9.37 0.74
CA TYR A 67 -1.11 -10.65 0.83
C TYR A 67 -0.83 -11.05 2.28
N ALA A 68 -0.38 -10.12 3.12
CA ALA A 68 -0.14 -10.35 4.54
C ALA A 68 -1.45 -10.76 5.25
N THR A 69 -2.54 -10.03 4.99
CA THR A 69 -3.87 -10.34 5.53
C THR A 69 -4.31 -11.75 5.11
N ARG A 70 -4.28 -12.09 3.82
CA ARG A 70 -4.69 -13.43 3.35
C ARG A 70 -3.82 -14.55 3.92
N THR A 71 -2.55 -14.29 4.21
CA THR A 71 -1.65 -15.31 4.77
C THR A 71 -1.90 -15.50 6.26
N LEU A 72 -2.18 -14.43 7.02
CA LEU A 72 -2.51 -14.48 8.44
C LEU A 72 -3.87 -15.13 8.76
N GLU A 73 -4.68 -15.42 7.75
CA GLU A 73 -5.86 -16.29 7.91
C GLU A 73 -5.49 -17.76 8.10
N LYS A 74 -4.31 -18.16 7.58
CA LYS A 74 -3.85 -19.55 7.54
C LYS A 74 -2.64 -19.80 8.44
N GLN A 75 -1.91 -18.73 8.76
CA GLN A 75 -0.66 -18.75 9.51
C GLN A 75 -0.71 -17.67 10.59
N ASN A 76 0.13 -17.79 11.61
CA ASN A 76 0.16 -16.82 12.71
C ASN A 76 1.21 -15.73 12.51
N GLU A 77 2.09 -15.85 11.51
CA GLU A 77 3.15 -14.87 11.26
C GLU A 77 3.48 -14.79 9.77
N ILE A 78 3.91 -13.61 9.35
CA ILE A 78 4.47 -13.36 8.02
C ILE A 78 5.39 -12.15 8.05
N ALA A 79 6.47 -12.21 7.28
CA ALA A 79 7.26 -11.04 6.91
C ALA A 79 7.16 -10.85 5.39
N VAL A 80 6.82 -9.63 4.95
CA VAL A 80 6.70 -9.27 3.54
C VAL A 80 7.58 -8.09 3.24
N GLU A 81 8.34 -8.18 2.15
CA GLU A 81 9.20 -7.11 1.66
C GLU A 81 8.43 -6.27 0.64
N ALA A 82 8.45 -4.94 0.78
CA ALA A 82 8.02 -4.01 -0.26
C ALA A 82 9.02 -4.06 -1.43
N SER A 83 8.50 -4.17 -2.64
CA SER A 83 9.21 -4.70 -3.81
C SER A 83 10.43 -3.88 -4.24
N LEU A 84 10.50 -2.59 -3.87
CA LEU A 84 11.60 -1.68 -4.27
C LEU A 84 12.52 -1.26 -3.14
N THR A 85 12.00 -1.17 -1.91
CA THR A 85 12.67 -0.47 -0.81
C THR A 85 13.43 -1.41 0.12
N GLN A 86 13.32 -2.74 -0.09
CA GLN A 86 13.73 -3.77 0.86
C GLN A 86 13.13 -3.56 2.26
N HIS A 87 12.03 -2.81 2.31
CA HIS A 87 11.35 -2.49 3.55
C HIS A 87 10.52 -3.70 3.94
N VAL A 88 10.80 -4.25 5.12
CA VAL A 88 10.12 -5.47 5.57
C VAL A 88 9.07 -5.09 6.60
N TYR A 89 7.83 -5.44 6.30
CA TYR A 89 6.71 -5.39 7.20
C TYR A 89 6.50 -6.79 7.79
N SER A 90 6.61 -6.92 9.10
CA SER A 90 6.42 -8.17 9.82
C SER A 90 5.16 -8.12 10.65
N PHE A 91 4.30 -9.12 10.47
CA PHE A 91 3.02 -9.25 11.15
C PHE A 91 2.99 -10.54 11.94
N THR A 92 2.53 -10.46 13.19
CA THR A 92 2.28 -11.62 14.03
C THR A 92 0.86 -11.52 14.58
N ARG A 93 0.06 -12.57 14.39
CA ARG A 93 -1.33 -12.66 14.84
C ARG A 93 -1.46 -13.64 16.00
N GLU A 94 -2.02 -13.14 17.10
CA GLU A 94 -2.42 -13.92 18.26
C GLU A 94 -3.92 -13.71 18.51
N ALA A 95 -4.73 -14.70 18.10
CA ALA A 95 -6.19 -14.60 18.08
C ALA A 95 -6.68 -13.37 17.31
N ASP A 96 -7.20 -12.37 18.01
CA ASP A 96 -7.71 -11.12 17.43
C ASP A 96 -6.71 -9.97 17.48
N ASN A 97 -5.53 -10.15 18.08
CA ASN A 97 -4.50 -9.13 18.11
C ASN A 97 -3.47 -9.39 17.01
N VAL A 98 -3.05 -8.33 16.33
CA VAL A 98 -1.99 -8.32 15.35
C VAL A 98 -0.91 -7.35 15.84
N THR A 99 0.32 -7.84 15.89
CA THR A 99 1.51 -7.03 16.05
C THR A 99 2.06 -6.72 14.66
N LEU A 100 2.29 -5.44 14.37
CA LEU A 100 2.98 -4.97 13.17
C LEU A 100 4.30 -4.32 13.58
N THR A 101 5.38 -4.74 12.95
CA THR A 101 6.72 -4.14 13.05
C THR A 101 7.30 -3.92 11.66
N THR A 102 8.23 -2.99 11.55
CA THR A 102 8.90 -2.67 10.29
C THR A 102 10.42 -2.60 10.48
N THR A 103 11.18 -2.79 9.40
CA THR A 103 12.63 -2.55 9.47
C THR A 103 12.97 -1.07 9.62
N TRP A 104 12.07 -0.17 9.21
CA TRP A 104 12.15 1.28 9.44
C TRP A 104 10.76 1.90 9.70
N PRO A 105 10.60 2.87 10.61
CA PRO A 105 11.53 3.20 11.68
C PRO A 105 11.79 1.99 12.59
N SER A 106 13.06 1.75 12.93
CA SER A 106 13.42 0.58 13.72
C SER A 106 12.88 0.66 15.14
N GLY A 107 12.44 -0.48 15.68
CA GLY A 107 11.93 -0.59 17.05
C GLY A 107 10.50 -0.10 17.26
N ALA A 108 9.83 0.41 16.23
CA ALA A 108 8.41 0.73 16.31
C ALA A 108 7.57 -0.56 16.28
N VAL A 109 6.65 -0.67 17.24
CA VAL A 109 5.73 -1.80 17.37
C VAL A 109 4.32 -1.26 17.45
N ALA A 110 3.52 -1.56 16.44
CA ALA A 110 2.10 -1.23 16.42
C ALA A 110 1.28 -2.47 16.79
N GLN A 111 0.23 -2.26 17.58
CA GLN A 111 -0.75 -3.28 17.89
C GLN A 111 -2.06 -2.87 17.26
N LEU A 112 -2.68 -3.73 16.47
CA LEU A 112 -4.00 -3.53 15.89
C LEU A 112 -4.82 -4.80 16.00
N THR A 113 -6.13 -4.68 15.97
CA THR A 113 -7.01 -5.85 15.95
C THR A 113 -7.06 -6.47 14.55
N TRP A 114 -7.45 -7.74 14.46
CA TRP A 114 -7.65 -8.42 13.18
C TRP A 114 -8.63 -7.67 12.25
N PRO A 115 -9.81 -7.20 12.72
CA PRO A 115 -10.69 -6.39 11.88
C PRO A 115 -10.08 -5.03 11.47
N GLU A 116 -9.20 -4.46 12.28
CA GLU A 116 -8.49 -3.23 11.93
C GLU A 116 -7.48 -3.46 10.81
N LEU A 117 -6.75 -4.59 10.82
CA LEU A 117 -5.86 -4.94 9.71
C LEU A 117 -6.65 -5.12 8.41
N GLN A 118 -7.76 -5.86 8.46
CA GLN A 118 -8.63 -6.05 7.29
C GLN A 118 -9.14 -4.71 6.74
N ARG A 119 -9.54 -3.78 7.61
CA ARG A 119 -9.99 -2.45 7.20
C ARG A 119 -8.85 -1.61 6.64
N LEU A 120 -7.66 -1.67 7.24
CA LEU A 120 -6.47 -0.98 6.74
C LEU A 120 -6.14 -1.44 5.32
N THR A 121 -6.15 -2.75 5.07
CA THR A 121 -5.93 -3.35 3.74
C THR A 121 -6.94 -2.83 2.71
N GLU A 122 -8.23 -2.85 3.01
CA GLU A 122 -9.26 -2.36 2.09
C GLU A 122 -9.16 -0.84 1.86
N THR A 123 -8.80 -0.08 2.91
CA THR A 123 -8.56 1.36 2.80
C THR A 123 -7.37 1.66 1.89
N ALA A 124 -6.26 0.94 2.06
CA ALA A 124 -5.06 1.10 1.23
C ALA A 124 -5.35 0.83 -0.26
N LYS A 125 -6.08 -0.25 -0.57
CA LYS A 125 -6.50 -0.57 -1.95
C LYS A 125 -7.39 0.52 -2.54
N ALA A 126 -8.42 0.93 -1.81
CA ALA A 126 -9.35 1.96 -2.26
C ALA A 126 -8.64 3.31 -2.48
N GLU A 127 -7.72 3.68 -1.59
CA GLU A 127 -6.96 4.92 -1.69
C GLU A 127 -5.96 4.91 -2.85
N ALA A 128 -5.23 3.80 -3.04
CA ALA A 128 -4.32 3.62 -4.17
C ALA A 128 -5.06 3.80 -5.50
N VAL A 129 -6.20 3.11 -5.68
CA VAL A 129 -7.02 3.24 -6.89
C VAL A 129 -7.55 4.66 -7.03
N ARG A 130 -8.09 5.26 -5.96
CA ARG A 130 -8.62 6.63 -5.97
C ARG A 130 -7.57 7.64 -6.43
N LEU A 131 -6.36 7.59 -5.88
CA LEU A 131 -5.28 8.52 -6.23
C LEU A 131 -4.88 8.36 -7.70
N ILE A 132 -4.67 7.13 -8.16
CA ILE A 132 -4.29 6.82 -9.54
C ILE A 132 -5.34 7.35 -10.53
N VAL A 133 -6.62 7.02 -10.32
CA VAL A 133 -7.68 7.44 -11.26
C VAL A 133 -8.05 8.92 -11.15
N THR A 134 -7.67 9.58 -10.04
CA THR A 134 -7.81 11.04 -9.91
C THR A 134 -6.74 11.75 -10.74
N ALA A 135 -5.50 11.24 -10.72
CA ALA A 135 -4.41 11.76 -11.54
C ALA A 135 -4.61 11.43 -13.03
N HIS A 136 -5.08 10.21 -13.34
CA HIS A 136 -5.24 9.67 -14.70
C HIS A 136 -6.59 8.96 -14.85
N PRO A 137 -7.67 9.70 -15.16
CA PRO A 137 -9.01 9.15 -15.28
C PRO A 137 -9.15 7.98 -16.27
N GLU A 138 -8.30 7.92 -17.29
CA GLU A 138 -8.23 6.85 -18.29
C GLU A 138 -7.82 5.50 -17.67
N LEU A 139 -7.04 5.49 -16.59
CA LEU A 139 -6.63 4.26 -15.90
C LEU A 139 -7.78 3.58 -15.16
N ARG A 140 -8.95 4.23 -15.02
CA ARG A 140 -10.20 3.56 -14.59
C ARG A 140 -10.53 2.35 -15.47
N GLY A 141 -10.16 2.38 -16.75
CA GLY A 141 -10.40 1.28 -17.68
C GLY A 141 -9.35 0.16 -17.62
N ASN A 142 -8.28 0.31 -16.84
CA ASN A 142 -7.19 -0.67 -16.81
C ASN A 142 -7.67 -1.99 -16.18
N THR A 143 -7.64 -3.07 -16.97
CA THR A 143 -8.13 -4.40 -16.57
C THR A 143 -7.38 -4.96 -15.36
N TRP A 144 -6.05 -4.83 -15.35
CA TRP A 144 -5.23 -5.39 -14.29
C TRP A 144 -5.49 -4.70 -12.94
N LEU A 145 -5.54 -3.35 -12.95
CA LEU A 145 -5.80 -2.54 -11.76
C LEU A 145 -7.17 -2.90 -11.14
N ARG A 146 -8.21 -2.99 -11.97
CA ARG A 146 -9.58 -3.33 -11.52
C ARG A 146 -9.69 -4.73 -10.93
N GLN A 147 -9.07 -5.72 -11.58
CA GLN A 147 -9.17 -7.12 -11.16
C GLN A 147 -8.30 -7.43 -9.93
N THR A 148 -7.21 -6.71 -9.74
CA THR A 148 -6.19 -7.04 -8.73
C THR A 148 -6.29 -6.17 -7.49
N VAL A 149 -6.47 -4.86 -7.66
CA VAL A 149 -6.48 -3.90 -6.55
C VAL A 149 -7.90 -3.57 -6.15
N GLY A 150 -8.77 -3.30 -7.13
CA GLY A 150 -10.19 -3.06 -6.92
C GLY A 150 -10.77 -2.03 -7.89
N GLU A 151 -12.09 -1.86 -7.84
CA GLU A 151 -12.76 -0.80 -8.58
C GLU A 151 -12.64 0.54 -7.84
N PRO A 152 -12.54 1.66 -8.57
CA PRO A 152 -12.57 2.97 -7.93
C PRO A 152 -13.91 3.19 -7.21
N PRO A 153 -13.91 3.90 -6.07
CA PRO A 153 -15.16 4.31 -5.44
C PRO A 153 -16.01 5.13 -6.43
N THR A 154 -17.29 4.78 -6.51
CA THR A 154 -18.33 5.49 -7.29
C THR A 154 -18.58 6.89 -6.76
#